data_AF-A0A7K2Q1R8-F1
#
_entry.id   AF-A0A7K2Q1R8-F1
#
_cell.length_a   1.000
_cell.length_b   1.000
_cell.length_c   1.000
_cell.angle_alpha   90.00
_cell.angle_beta   90.00
_cell.angle_gamma   90.00
#
_symmetry.space_group_name_H-M   'P 1'
#
loop_
_entity.id
_entity.type
_entity.pdbx_description
1 polymer ?
#
loop_
_entity_poly.entity_id
_entity_poly.type
_entity_poly.pdbx_seq_one_letter_code
_entity_poly.pdbx_strand_id
1 'polypeptide(L)'
;MAILMHATVPGITAEQYDALHAELLSIPGMFDGCLSHVCVVSPEGLDIYDVWESELHANVFAEKMMPVVKAQGWQSTGGRPEAFPIHNYGFPGITE
;
A
#
# COMPACT_ATOMS: atom_id res chain seq x y z
N MET A 1 3.89 6.97 -15.78
CA MET A 1 2.65 6.30 -16.18
C MET A 1 2.09 5.66 -14.95
N ALA A 2 0.79 5.83 -14.71
CA ALA A 2 0.16 5.28 -13.52
C ALA A 2 0.22 3.75 -13.52
N ILE A 3 0.37 3.17 -12.33
CA ILE A 3 0.40 1.73 -12.11
C ILE A 3 -0.61 1.34 -11.03
N LEU A 4 -1.12 0.12 -11.15
CA LEU A 4 -1.77 -0.58 -10.05
C LEU A 4 -0.69 -1.45 -9.40
N MET A 5 -0.47 -1.28 -8.11
CA MET A 5 0.38 -2.13 -7.30
C MET A 5 -0.50 -3.09 -6.50
N HIS A 6 -0.13 -4.37 -6.47
CA HIS A 6 -0.74 -5.37 -5.59
C HIS A 6 0.33 -6.01 -4.69
N ALA A 7 0.11 -5.96 -3.38
CA ALA A 7 0.96 -6.61 -2.39
C ALA A 7 0.14 -7.57 -1.51
N THR A 8 0.68 -8.77 -1.30
CA THR A 8 0.15 -9.75 -0.34
C THR A 8 0.91 -9.64 0.98
N VAL A 9 0.18 -9.57 2.08
CA VAL A 9 0.73 -9.43 3.43
C VAL A 9 0.17 -10.54 4.31
N PRO A 10 0.72 -11.76 4.21
CA PRO A 10 0.21 -12.91 4.94
C PRO A 10 0.44 -12.78 6.45
N GLY A 11 -0.50 -13.31 7.24
CA GLY A 11 -0.38 -13.40 8.71
C GLY A 11 -0.56 -12.08 9.46
N ILE A 12 -0.88 -10.99 8.77
CA ILE A 12 -1.17 -9.69 9.37
C ILE A 12 -2.69 -9.52 9.54
N THR A 13 -3.09 -9.06 10.73
CA THR A 13 -4.48 -8.74 11.08
C THR A 13 -4.85 -7.31 10.69
N ALA A 14 -6.15 -7.03 10.58
CA ALA A 14 -6.64 -5.68 10.31
C ALA A 14 -6.23 -4.70 11.43
N GLU A 15 -6.25 -5.12 12.70
CA GLU A 15 -5.86 -4.28 13.83
C GLU A 15 -4.36 -3.95 13.84
N GLN A 16 -3.50 -4.93 13.48
CA GLN A 16 -2.07 -4.66 13.29
C GLN A 16 -1.85 -3.68 12.15
N TYR A 17 -2.57 -3.86 11.04
CA TYR A 17 -2.54 -2.96 9.90
C TYR A 17 -2.97 -1.54 10.26
N ASP A 18 -4.05 -1.37 11.02
CA ASP A 18 -4.53 -0.04 11.43
C ASP A 18 -3.46 0.72 12.23
N ALA A 19 -2.74 0.02 13.12
CA ALA A 19 -1.64 0.61 13.88
C ALA A 19 -0.48 1.05 12.98
N LEU A 20 -0.10 0.23 11.99
CA LEU A 20 0.90 0.60 10.99
C LEU A 20 0.43 1.78 10.15
N HIS A 21 -0.79 1.71 9.61
CA HIS A 21 -1.32 2.71 8.71
C HIS A 21 -1.46 4.07 9.41
N ALA A 22 -1.88 4.11 10.68
CA ALA A 22 -1.91 5.33 11.47
C ALA A 22 -0.52 5.95 11.65
N GLU A 23 0.52 5.15 11.89
CA GLU A 23 1.90 5.66 11.97
C GLU A 23 2.38 6.19 10.62
N LEU A 24 2.12 5.47 9.52
CA LEU A 24 2.47 5.91 8.17
C LEU A 24 1.79 7.23 7.80
N LEU A 25 0.50 7.41 8.14
CA LEU A 25 -0.24 8.66 7.93
C LEU A 25 0.32 9.84 8.73
N SER A 26 0.99 9.59 9.85
CA SER A 26 1.61 10.64 10.65
C SER A 26 2.90 11.21 10.05
N ILE A 27 3.49 10.52 9.06
CA ILE A 27 4.76 10.90 8.42
C ILE A 27 4.46 11.75 7.17
N PRO A 28 4.91 13.03 7.14
CA PRO A 28 4.68 13.90 5.98
C PRO A 28 5.27 13.33 4.68
N GLY A 29 4.47 13.35 3.62
CA GLY A 29 4.87 12.86 2.30
C GLY A 29 5.14 11.35 2.26
N MET A 30 4.58 10.57 3.20
CA MET A 30 4.66 9.12 3.16
C MET A 30 4.04 8.58 1.86
N PHE A 31 2.84 9.03 1.52
CA PHE A 31 2.05 8.56 0.37
C PHE A 31 2.14 9.48 -0.86
N ASP A 32 3.23 10.24 -1.02
CA ASP A 32 3.39 11.14 -2.19
C ASP A 32 3.27 10.35 -3.51
N GLY A 33 2.36 10.79 -4.38
CA GLY A 33 2.06 10.12 -5.65
C GLY A 33 1.16 8.89 -5.53
N CYS A 34 0.63 8.57 -4.34
CA CYS A 34 -0.44 7.58 -4.16
C CYS A 34 -1.79 8.24 -4.45
N LEU A 35 -2.52 7.68 -5.40
CA LEU A 35 -3.80 8.20 -5.89
C LEU A 35 -5.00 7.47 -5.28
N SER A 36 -4.79 6.22 -4.86
CA SER A 36 -5.79 5.40 -4.17
C SER A 36 -5.07 4.32 -3.38
N HIS A 37 -5.62 3.97 -2.22
CA HIS A 37 -5.12 2.89 -1.37
C HIS A 37 -6.31 2.06 -0.89
N VAL A 38 -6.23 0.75 -1.08
CA VAL A 38 -7.28 -0.20 -0.65
C VAL A 38 -6.63 -1.37 0.06
N CYS A 39 -7.01 -1.58 1.31
CA CYS A 39 -6.64 -2.75 2.09
C CYS A 39 -7.83 -3.74 2.14
N VAL A 40 -7.62 -4.94 1.60
CA VAL A 40 -8.61 -6.01 1.54
C VAL A 40 -8.24 -7.10 2.53
N VAL A 41 -9.19 -7.53 3.36
CA VAL A 41 -8.99 -8.68 4.25
C VAL A 41 -9.17 -9.96 3.46
N SER A 42 -8.22 -10.89 3.59
CA SER A 42 -8.27 -12.22 2.99
C SER A 42 -8.10 -13.31 4.06
N PRO A 43 -8.41 -14.58 3.75
CA PRO A 43 -8.21 -15.68 4.70
C PRO A 43 -6.76 -15.87 5.15
N GLU A 44 -5.80 -15.38 4.36
CA GLU A 44 -4.35 -15.58 4.56
C GLU A 44 -3.69 -14.36 5.20
N GLY A 45 -4.39 -13.22 5.29
CA GLY A 45 -3.87 -11.95 5.81
C GLY A 45 -4.55 -10.78 5.10
N LEU A 46 -3.73 -9.92 4.48
CA LEU A 46 -4.20 -8.73 3.78
C LEU A 46 -3.71 -8.69 2.33
N ASP A 47 -4.54 -8.13 1.46
CA ASP A 47 -4.21 -7.77 0.09
C ASP A 47 -4.30 -6.25 -0.06
N ILE A 48 -3.19 -5.63 -0.44
CA ILE A 48 -3.11 -4.18 -0.61
C ILE A 48 -3.10 -3.84 -2.10
N TYR A 49 -3.99 -2.96 -2.51
CA TYR A 49 -4.09 -2.44 -3.87
C TYR A 49 -3.94 -0.93 -3.87
N ASP A 50 -2.89 -0.46 -4.54
CA ASP A 50 -2.60 0.97 -4.64
C ASP A 50 -2.54 1.42 -6.08
N VAL A 51 -3.11 2.59 -6.36
CA VAL A 51 -2.87 3.29 -7.62
C VAL A 51 -1.79 4.33 -7.38
N TRP A 52 -0.68 4.22 -8.09
CA TRP A 52 0.44 5.17 -8.00
C TRP A 52 0.62 5.93 -9.31
N GLU A 53 1.04 7.19 -9.23
CA GLU A 53 1.38 8.00 -10.42
C GLU A 53 2.51 7.39 -11.26
N SER A 54 3.41 6.64 -10.60
CA SER A 54 4.49 5.87 -11.24
C SER A 54 5.05 4.78 -10.33
N GLU A 55 5.77 3.82 -10.92
CA GLU A 55 6.53 2.82 -10.18
C GLU A 55 7.60 3.44 -9.27
N LEU A 56 8.15 4.61 -9.64
CA LEU A 56 9.11 5.33 -8.79
C LEU A 56 8.46 5.78 -7.47
N HIS A 57 7.24 6.31 -7.50
CA HIS A 57 6.53 6.70 -6.27
C HIS A 57 6.27 5.49 -5.36
N ALA A 58 5.82 4.37 -5.93
CA ALA A 58 5.63 3.13 -5.19
C ALA A 58 6.92 2.61 -4.54
N ASN A 59 8.05 2.66 -5.26
CA ASN A 59 9.35 2.24 -4.74
C ASN A 59 9.83 3.15 -3.61
N VAL A 60 9.69 4.47 -3.77
CA VAL A 60 10.05 5.44 -2.71
C VAL A 60 9.20 5.22 -1.46
N PHE A 61 7.90 4.95 -1.59
CA PHE A 61 7.04 4.57 -0.48
C PHE A 61 7.54 3.30 0.21
N ALA A 62 7.83 2.23 -0.56
CA ALA A 62 8.32 0.97 0.00
C ALA A 62 9.63 1.16 0.80
N GLU A 63 10.55 1.98 0.31
CA GLU A 63 11.79 2.32 1.02
C GLU A 63 11.54 3.07 2.33
N LYS A 64 10.62 4.04 2.33
CA LYS A 64 10.24 4.83 3.52
C LYS A 64 9.45 4.02 4.56
N MET A 65 8.59 3.12 4.11
CA MET A 65 7.69 2.30 4.94
C MET A 65 8.45 1.15 5.63
N MET A 66 9.45 0.56 4.97
CA MET A 66 10.15 -0.64 5.47
C MET A 66 10.76 -0.49 6.88
N PRO A 67 11.39 0.63 7.26
CA PRO A 67 11.84 0.85 8.64
C PRO A 67 10.71 0.82 9.67
N VAL A 68 9.54 1.36 9.34
CA VAL A 68 8.37 1.41 10.23
C VAL A 68 7.81 0.02 10.46
N VAL A 69 7.62 -0.75 9.38
CA VAL A 69 7.19 -2.16 9.44
C VAL A 69 8.14 -3.00 10.29
N LYS A 70 9.46 -2.81 10.12
CA LYS A 70 10.47 -3.50 10.94
C LYS A 70 10.39 -3.10 12.41
N ALA A 71 10.16 -1.82 12.72
CA ALA A 71 10.04 -1.33 14.09
C ALA A 71 8.81 -1.91 14.81
N GLN A 72 7.72 -2.15 14.07
CA GLN A 72 6.52 -2.82 14.59
C GLN A 72 6.63 -4.34 14.64
N GLY A 73 7.77 -4.92 14.26
CA GLY A 73 8.03 -6.36 14.34
C GLY A 73 7.27 -7.20 13.33
N TRP A 74 6.76 -6.60 12.25
CA TRP A 74 6.09 -7.34 11.19
C TRP A 74 7.07 -8.28 10.49
N GLN A 75 6.72 -9.57 10.45
CA GLN A 75 7.44 -10.61 9.73
C GLN A 75 6.58 -11.05 8.55
N SER A 76 6.41 -10.18 7.56
CA SER A 76 5.70 -10.58 6.34
C SER A 76 6.61 -11.47 5.49
N THR A 77 6.14 -12.67 5.17
CA THR A 77 6.75 -13.58 4.19
C THR A 77 6.23 -13.33 2.77
N GLY A 78 5.52 -12.22 2.55
CA GLY A 78 4.97 -11.83 1.26
C GLY A 78 6.06 -11.68 0.18
N GLY A 79 5.64 -11.87 -1.07
CA GLY A 79 6.50 -11.66 -2.22
C GLY A 79 6.78 -10.17 -2.49
N ARG A 80 7.59 -9.89 -3.51
CA ARG A 80 7.69 -8.54 -4.07
C ARG A 80 6.31 -8.12 -4.60
N PRO A 81 5.84 -6.89 -4.35
CA PRO A 81 4.61 -6.40 -4.94
C PRO A 81 4.64 -6.47 -6.47
N GLU A 82 3.50 -6.78 -7.06
CA GLU A 82 3.30 -6.79 -8.50
C GLU A 82 2.86 -5.41 -8.99
N ALA A 83 3.33 -4.99 -10.17
CA ALA A 83 3.01 -3.71 -10.77
C ALA A 83 2.40 -3.91 -12.16
N PHE A 84 1.23 -3.29 -12.37
CA PHE A 84 0.46 -3.41 -13.61
C PHE A 84 0.27 -2.02 -14.24
N PRO A 85 0.56 -1.85 -15.54
CA PRO A 85 0.24 -0.61 -16.24
C PRO A 85 -1.27 -0.35 -16.24
N ILE A 86 -1.69 0.86 -15.85
CA ILE A 86 -3.11 1.22 -15.87
C ILE A 86 -3.49 1.84 -17.21
N HIS A 87 -4.59 1.36 -17.78
CA HIS A 87 -5.22 2.00 -18.94
C HIS A 87 -6.19 3.13 -18.52
N ASN A 88 -6.97 2.92 -17.46
CA ASN A 88 -7.93 3.90 -16.93
C ASN A 88 -8.20 3.63 -15.43
N TYR A 89 -8.40 4.68 -14.64
CA TYR A 89 -8.83 4.61 -13.23
C TYR A 89 -9.65 5.85 -12.85
N GLY A 90 -10.47 5.75 -11.81
CA GLY A 90 -11.26 6.87 -11.31
C GLY A 90 -12.18 6.47 -10.18
N PHE A 91 -12.92 7.44 -9.64
CA PHE A 91 -13.88 7.26 -8.55
C PHE A 91 -15.29 7.63 -9.04
N PRO A 92 -16.05 6.69 -9.65
CA PRO A 92 -17.28 7.01 -10.38
C PRO A 92 -18.39 7.67 -9.55
N GLY A 93 -18.33 7.57 -8.23
CA GLY A 93 -19.30 8.16 -7.29
C GLY A 93 -18.85 9.44 -6.59
N ILE A 94 -17.64 9.95 -6.87
CA ILE A 94 -17.14 11.19 -6.29
C ILE A 94 -17.34 12.29 -7.35
N THR A 95 -18.41 13.06 -7.20
CA THR A 95 -18.58 14.34 -7.89
C THR A 95 -18.08 15.43 -6.97
N GLU A 96 -17.10 16.22 -7.43
CA GLU A 96 -16.65 17.44 -6.72
C GLU A 96 -17.79 18.42 -6.43
#